data_AF-A0A496VMR8-F1
#
_entry.id   AF-A0A496VMR8-F1
#
_cell.length_a   1.000
_cell.length_b   1.000
_cell.length_c   1.000
_cell.angle_alpha   90.00
_cell.angle_beta   90.00
_cell.angle_gamma   90.00
#
_symmetry.space_group_name_H-M   'P 1'
#
loop_
_entity.id
_entity.type
_entity.pdbx_description
1 polymer ?
#
loop_
_entity_poly.entity_id
_entity_poly.type
_entity_poly.pdbx_seq_one_letter_code
_entity_poly.pdbx_strand_id
1 'polypeptide(L)'
;MKKTLLGIGIGIGIGLIVVGYNYNVSNPTAPSAVDEPAALSAVDEPAAPPAEVSGPYKLCLVCHKIKASDSTGGILGPAYTQVATHYQDKKDDQATIDTLANKVKNGGDGVWESLSPMMTPNPVTDEQAKIFVKWILSLPPLEGEAANSLPLTK
;
A
#
# COMPACT_ATOMS: atom_id res chain seq x y z
N MET A 1 12.00 -74.81 -15.77
CA MET A 1 12.24 -75.17 -14.34
C MET A 1 13.62 -74.69 -13.95
N LYS A 2 13.71 -73.81 -12.92
CA LYS A 2 14.82 -73.63 -11.95
C LYS A 2 16.22 -73.39 -12.56
N LYS A 3 16.94 -72.30 -12.26
CA LYS A 3 17.45 -71.93 -10.92
C LYS A 3 17.89 -70.46 -10.86
N THR A 4 17.70 -69.89 -9.69
CA THR A 4 18.11 -68.56 -9.17
C THR A 4 19.57 -68.59 -8.66
N LEU A 5 20.28 -67.46 -8.72
CA LEU A 5 21.20 -66.85 -7.70
C LEU A 5 21.90 -65.63 -8.36
N LEU A 6 21.76 -64.38 -7.89
CA LEU A 6 22.25 -63.70 -6.68
C LEU A 6 23.68 -63.12 -6.82
N GLY A 7 23.79 -61.80 -6.59
CA GLY A 7 25.03 -61.02 -6.40
C GLY A 7 24.79 -59.54 -6.74
N ILE A 8 24.13 -58.76 -5.88
CA ILE A 8 24.71 -57.87 -4.85
C ILE A 8 25.97 -57.12 -5.33
N GLY A 9 25.76 -55.92 -5.86
CA GLY A 9 26.79 -54.90 -6.06
C GLY A 9 26.34 -53.60 -5.37
N ILE A 10 27.00 -53.28 -4.27
CA ILE A 10 26.82 -52.04 -3.49
C ILE A 10 27.52 -50.91 -4.27
N GLY A 11 26.73 -49.96 -4.78
CA GLY A 11 27.24 -48.73 -5.40
C GLY A 11 26.71 -47.52 -4.63
N ILE A 12 27.56 -46.94 -3.79
CA ILE A 12 27.32 -45.68 -3.09
C ILE A 12 27.42 -44.56 -4.14
N GLY A 13 26.34 -43.83 -4.37
CA GLY A 13 26.28 -42.70 -5.29
C GLY A 13 25.28 -41.68 -4.79
N ILE A 14 25.81 -40.59 -4.23
CA ILE A 14 25.09 -39.46 -3.65
C ILE A 14 24.25 -38.78 -4.74
N GLY A 15 22.94 -38.69 -4.53
CA GLY A 15 22.01 -37.99 -5.42
C GLY A 15 21.12 -37.04 -4.65
N LEU A 16 21.64 -35.87 -4.27
CA LEU A 16 20.82 -34.72 -3.89
C LEU A 16 20.19 -34.16 -5.17
N ILE A 17 18.90 -34.46 -5.39
CA ILE A 17 18.11 -33.79 -6.42
C ILE A 17 17.65 -32.45 -5.84
N VAL A 18 18.41 -31.40 -6.14
CA VAL A 18 17.95 -30.02 -6.05
C VAL A 18 17.17 -29.73 -7.34
N VAL A 19 15.86 -29.54 -7.24
CA VAL A 19 15.04 -29.06 -8.35
C VAL A 19 15.36 -27.58 -8.55
N GLY A 20 16.13 -27.29 -9.59
CA GLY A 20 16.26 -25.99 -10.20
C GLY A 20 15.79 -26.03 -11.65
N TYR A 21 14.96 -25.08 -12.05
CA TYR A 21 14.71 -24.64 -13.43
C TYR A 21 14.51 -23.12 -13.32
N ASN A 22 15.46 -22.24 -13.65
CA ASN A 22 16.05 -21.90 -14.96
C ASN A 22 15.00 -21.63 -16.04
N TYR A 23 14.64 -20.35 -16.19
CA TYR A 23 14.07 -19.81 -17.41
C TYR A 23 15.18 -19.12 -18.21
N ASN A 24 15.50 -19.71 -19.36
CA ASN A 24 16.36 -19.18 -20.39
C ASN A 24 15.48 -18.52 -21.46
N VAL A 25 15.68 -17.23 -21.74
CA VAL A 25 15.19 -16.59 -22.96
C VAL A 25 16.40 -16.00 -23.70
N SER A 26 16.64 -16.53 -24.89
CA SER A 26 17.78 -16.25 -25.75
C SER A 26 17.80 -14.81 -26.28
N ASN A 27 18.98 -14.20 -26.29
CA ASN A 27 19.31 -13.02 -27.10
C ASN A 27 19.93 -13.47 -28.44
N PRO A 28 19.76 -12.72 -29.54
CA PRO A 28 20.91 -12.01 -30.09
C PRO A 28 20.50 -10.64 -30.71
N THR A 29 21.12 -9.51 -30.40
CA THR A 29 22.34 -8.96 -31.06
C THR A 29 22.44 -7.49 -30.61
N ALA A 30 23.62 -7.00 -30.20
CA ALA A 30 23.90 -5.58 -29.91
C ALA A 30 24.65 -4.93 -31.11
N PRO A 31 25.00 -3.62 -31.15
CA PRO A 31 24.74 -2.52 -30.19
C PRO A 31 24.32 -1.18 -30.85
N SER A 32 23.76 -0.24 -30.09
CA SER A 32 24.09 1.19 -30.18
C SER A 32 23.48 1.97 -29.01
N ALA A 33 24.30 2.84 -28.45
CA ALA A 33 24.08 3.69 -27.28
C ALA A 33 22.73 4.40 -27.23
N VAL A 34 22.09 4.40 -26.05
CA VAL A 34 21.61 5.60 -25.34
C VAL A 34 21.35 5.24 -23.87
N ASP A 35 22.01 6.01 -23.01
CA ASP A 35 21.69 6.42 -21.65
C ASP A 35 21.53 5.38 -20.50
N GLU A 36 22.42 5.58 -19.53
CA GLU A 36 22.36 5.32 -18.09
C GLU A 36 21.02 4.80 -17.56
N PRO A 37 20.97 3.72 -16.75
CA PRO A 37 19.73 3.36 -16.09
C PRO A 37 19.37 4.51 -15.15
N ALA A 38 18.35 5.29 -15.54
CA ALA A 38 17.64 6.18 -14.65
C ALA A 38 17.38 5.40 -13.38
N ALA A 39 18.01 5.85 -12.29
CA ALA A 39 17.83 5.30 -10.98
C ALA A 39 16.33 5.18 -10.73
N LEU A 40 15.88 3.94 -10.56
CA LEU A 40 14.53 3.59 -10.17
C LEU A 40 14.19 4.46 -8.94
N SER A 41 13.33 5.45 -9.16
CA SER A 41 13.03 6.49 -8.20
C SER A 41 12.49 5.89 -6.91
N ALA A 42 13.25 6.01 -5.83
CA ALA A 42 12.89 5.54 -4.49
C ALA A 42 11.80 6.41 -3.82
N VAL A 43 10.75 6.80 -4.55
CA VAL A 43 9.72 7.75 -4.08
C VAL A 43 8.33 7.14 -3.90
N ASP A 44 8.17 5.84 -4.10
CA ASP A 44 6.81 5.27 -4.15
C ASP A 44 6.21 4.89 -2.79
N GLU A 45 6.99 4.92 -1.71
CA GLU A 45 6.46 4.61 -0.38
C GLU A 45 6.19 5.89 0.44
N PRO A 46 4.92 6.18 0.77
CA PRO A 46 4.57 7.31 1.62
C PRO A 46 5.29 7.21 2.97
N ALA A 47 5.76 8.36 3.47
CA ALA A 47 6.44 8.44 4.75
C ALA A 47 5.59 7.79 5.86
N ALA A 48 6.22 6.99 6.72
CA ALA A 48 5.55 6.37 7.85
C ALA A 48 4.92 7.44 8.78
N PRO A 49 3.81 7.13 9.48
CA PRO A 49 3.22 8.05 10.43
C PRO A 49 4.14 8.29 11.63
N PRO A 50 4.00 9.44 12.32
CA PRO A 50 4.77 9.72 13.55
C PRO A 50 4.64 8.62 14.59
N ALA A 51 5.72 8.36 15.34
CA ALA A 51 5.77 7.26 16.31
C ALA A 51 4.63 7.32 17.36
N GLU A 52 4.25 8.53 17.77
CA GLU A 52 3.19 8.83 18.74
C GLU A 52 1.80 8.31 18.33
N VAL A 53 1.56 8.13 17.03
CA VAL A 53 0.30 7.61 16.47
C VAL A 53 0.44 6.22 15.83
N SER A 54 1.65 5.67 15.74
CA SER A 54 1.94 4.40 15.06
C SER A 54 1.23 3.17 15.64
N GLY A 55 0.91 3.19 16.94
CA GLY A 55 0.14 2.14 17.63
C GLY A 55 -1.34 2.12 17.21
N PRO A 56 -2.13 3.18 17.55
CA PRO A 56 -3.54 3.26 17.17
C PRO A 56 -3.74 3.20 15.65
N TYR A 57 -2.78 3.70 14.87
CA TYR A 57 -2.79 3.65 13.40
C TYR A 57 -2.99 2.25 12.81
N LYS A 58 -2.44 1.20 13.44
CA LYS A 58 -2.56 -0.17 12.90
C LYS A 58 -4.01 -0.64 12.78
N LEU A 59 -4.90 -0.14 13.65
CA LEU A 59 -6.33 -0.43 13.57
C LEU A 59 -7.01 0.33 12.43
N CYS A 60 -6.55 1.54 12.12
CA CYS A 60 -7.07 2.34 11.02
C CYS A 60 -6.83 1.66 9.65
N LEU A 61 -5.73 0.90 9.53
CA LEU A 61 -5.39 0.13 8.32
C LEU A 61 -6.32 -1.05 8.01
N VAL A 62 -7.22 -1.41 8.94
CA VAL A 62 -8.25 -2.43 8.69
C VAL A 62 -9.25 -1.94 7.65
N CYS A 63 -9.62 -0.66 7.73
CA CYS A 63 -10.61 -0.05 6.84
C CYS A 63 -9.98 0.82 5.75
N HIS A 64 -8.87 1.48 6.06
CA HIS A 64 -8.19 2.40 5.15
C HIS A 64 -6.92 1.79 4.56
N LYS A 65 -6.64 2.13 3.30
CA LYS A 65 -5.33 1.92 2.70
C LYS A 65 -4.53 3.20 2.74
N ILE A 66 -3.20 3.09 2.69
CA ILE A 66 -2.36 4.29 2.57
C ILE A 66 -2.50 4.86 1.17
N LYS A 67 -2.18 4.04 0.17
CA LYS A 67 -2.30 4.36 -1.26
C LYS A 67 -3.49 3.62 -1.85
N ALA A 68 -4.27 4.32 -2.67
CA ALA A 68 -5.35 3.72 -3.43
C ALA A 68 -4.78 2.79 -4.52
N SER A 69 -5.35 1.59 -4.69
CA SER A 69 -5.04 0.69 -5.81
C SER A 69 -5.90 0.97 -7.04
N ASP A 70 -7.03 1.65 -6.86
CA ASP A 70 -8.01 2.04 -7.86
C ASP A 70 -8.84 3.23 -7.33
N SER A 71 -9.80 3.72 -8.12
CA SER A 71 -10.65 4.86 -7.76
C SER A 71 -11.51 4.65 -6.51
N THR A 72 -11.73 3.41 -6.07
CA THR A 72 -12.56 3.12 -4.89
C THR A 72 -11.83 3.34 -3.58
N GLY A 73 -10.49 3.38 -3.56
CA GLY A 73 -9.74 3.68 -2.33
C GLY A 73 -9.74 2.61 -1.24
N GLY A 74 -10.58 1.59 -1.41
CA GLY A 74 -10.87 0.55 -0.42
C GLY A 74 -12.37 0.28 -0.30
N ILE A 75 -12.73 -0.90 0.23
CA ILE A 75 -14.14 -1.28 0.42
C ILE A 75 -14.78 -0.53 1.60
N LEU A 76 -14.00 -0.18 2.61
CA LEU A 76 -14.49 0.33 3.90
C LEU A 76 -14.12 1.78 4.21
N GLY A 77 -13.52 2.50 3.26
CA GLY A 77 -13.14 3.89 3.46
C GLY A 77 -12.13 4.35 2.42
N PRO A 78 -11.96 5.67 2.27
CA PRO A 78 -11.01 6.22 1.32
C PRO A 78 -9.58 5.86 1.71
N ALA A 79 -8.71 5.72 0.71
CA ALA A 79 -7.28 5.66 0.98
C ALA A 79 -6.77 7.02 1.48
N TYR A 80 -5.73 7.04 2.32
CA TYR A 80 -5.19 8.29 2.84
C TYR A 80 -4.69 9.23 1.74
N THR A 81 -4.14 8.71 0.65
CA THR A 81 -3.78 9.53 -0.51
C THR A 81 -4.99 10.18 -1.19
N GLN A 82 -6.17 9.54 -1.17
CA GLN A 82 -7.40 10.17 -1.68
C GLN A 82 -7.87 11.30 -0.77
N VAL A 83 -7.76 11.12 0.56
CA VAL A 83 -8.03 12.18 1.54
C VAL A 83 -7.07 13.35 1.30
N ALA A 84 -5.77 13.08 1.15
CA ALA A 84 -4.76 14.09 0.85
C ALA A 84 -5.07 14.86 -0.44
N THR A 85 -5.49 14.14 -1.49
CA THR A 85 -5.87 14.74 -2.78
C THR A 85 -7.10 15.62 -2.66
N HIS A 86 -8.15 15.13 -2.00
CA HIS A 86 -9.41 15.87 -1.83
C HIS A 86 -9.21 17.18 -1.07
N TYR A 87 -8.32 17.18 -0.07
CA TYR A 87 -8.03 18.33 0.77
C TYR A 87 -6.71 19.05 0.42
N GLN A 88 -6.13 18.83 -0.77
CA GLN A 88 -4.78 19.30 -1.10
C GLN A 88 -4.63 20.84 -0.95
N ASP A 89 -5.64 21.60 -1.36
CA ASP A 89 -5.64 23.07 -1.29
C ASP A 89 -5.86 23.60 0.14
N LYS A 90 -6.19 22.70 1.08
CA LYS A 90 -6.50 22.97 2.48
C LYS A 90 -5.64 22.15 3.43
N LYS A 91 -4.53 21.57 2.95
CA LYS A 91 -3.67 20.67 3.74
C LYS A 91 -3.11 21.30 5.03
N ASP A 92 -2.94 22.63 5.02
CA ASP A 92 -2.44 23.43 6.14
C ASP A 92 -3.55 24.27 6.82
N ASP A 93 -4.82 24.13 6.40
CA ASP A 93 -5.94 24.88 6.98
C ASP A 93 -6.35 24.27 8.33
N GLN A 94 -6.23 25.07 9.39
CA GLN A 94 -6.47 24.60 10.76
C GLN A 94 -7.92 24.15 10.97
N ALA A 95 -8.90 24.80 10.32
CA ALA A 95 -10.31 24.42 10.41
C ALA A 95 -10.57 23.05 9.76
N THR A 96 -9.96 22.78 8.61
CA THR A 96 -10.00 21.46 7.95
C THR A 96 -9.36 20.39 8.82
N ILE A 97 -8.18 20.66 9.39
CA ILE A 97 -7.49 19.73 10.30
C ILE A 97 -8.37 19.40 11.52
N ASP A 98 -8.96 20.42 12.16
CA ASP A 98 -9.81 20.23 13.33
C ASP A 98 -11.09 19.46 12.99
N THR A 99 -11.69 19.73 11.83
CA THR A 99 -12.89 19.03 11.35
C THR A 99 -12.60 17.55 11.11
N LEU A 100 -11.49 17.23 10.44
CA LEU A 100 -11.08 15.85 10.18
C LEU A 100 -10.67 15.14 11.46
N ALA A 101 -9.95 15.80 12.37
CA ALA A 101 -9.57 15.23 13.66
C ALA A 101 -10.82 14.89 14.50
N ASN A 102 -11.83 15.75 14.47
CA ASN A 102 -13.13 15.48 15.10
C ASN A 102 -13.81 14.25 14.48
N LYS A 103 -13.80 14.08 13.15
CA LYS A 103 -14.31 12.88 12.48
C LYS A 103 -13.53 11.61 12.87
N VAL A 104 -12.21 11.70 13.01
CA VAL A 104 -11.38 10.56 13.45
C VAL A 104 -11.76 10.13 14.86
N LYS A 105 -11.91 11.08 15.80
CA LYS A 105 -12.21 10.77 17.20
C LYS A 105 -13.65 10.35 17.43
N ASN A 106 -14.60 11.09 16.88
CA ASN A 106 -16.03 10.95 17.18
C ASN A 106 -16.83 10.22 16.11
N GLY A 107 -16.18 9.82 15.00
CA GLY A 107 -16.86 9.28 13.84
C GLY A 107 -17.55 10.35 12.99
N GLY A 108 -18.14 9.92 11.88
CA GLY A 108 -18.92 10.79 11.00
C GLY A 108 -19.04 10.24 9.58
N ASP A 109 -19.90 10.86 8.79
CA ASP A 109 -20.25 10.44 7.44
C ASP A 109 -20.34 11.65 6.48
N GLY A 110 -20.92 11.44 5.29
CA GLY A 110 -21.35 12.49 4.35
C GLY A 110 -20.27 13.04 3.40
N VAL A 111 -18.99 12.77 3.65
CA VAL A 111 -17.87 13.28 2.83
C VAL A 111 -17.45 12.30 1.73
N TRP A 112 -17.96 11.07 1.70
CA TRP A 112 -17.54 10.06 0.74
C TRP A 112 -18.76 9.25 0.27
N GLU A 113 -19.69 9.90 -0.44
CA GLU A 113 -21.04 9.37 -0.76
C GLU A 113 -21.06 7.96 -1.38
N SER A 114 -20.08 7.62 -2.23
CA SER A 114 -20.00 6.29 -2.86
C SER A 114 -19.23 5.26 -2.03
N LEU A 115 -18.49 5.69 -1.02
CA LEU A 115 -17.74 4.82 -0.11
C LEU A 115 -18.52 4.70 1.19
N SER A 116 -19.48 3.77 1.19
CA SER A 116 -20.10 3.28 2.42
C SER A 116 -19.04 2.49 3.18
N PRO A 117 -18.45 3.09 4.23
CA PRO A 117 -19.16 3.30 5.49
C PRO A 117 -18.84 4.63 6.19
N MET A 118 -19.67 4.94 7.19
CA MET A 118 -19.38 5.96 8.19
C MET A 118 -18.08 5.65 8.96
N MET A 119 -17.31 6.67 9.30
CA MET A 119 -16.22 6.55 10.26
C MET A 119 -16.84 6.31 11.64
N THR A 120 -16.41 5.28 12.36
CA THR A 120 -16.85 5.00 13.73
C THR A 120 -16.00 5.80 14.74
N PRO A 121 -16.50 6.06 15.97
CA PRO A 121 -15.69 6.70 17.01
C PRO A 121 -14.45 5.87 17.37
N ASN A 122 -13.32 6.54 17.60
CA ASN A 122 -12.04 5.91 17.92
C ASN A 122 -11.48 6.41 19.26
N PRO A 123 -10.82 5.54 20.06
CA PRO A 123 -10.26 5.91 21.36
C PRO A 123 -8.92 6.65 21.20
N VAL A 124 -8.95 7.85 20.63
CA VAL A 124 -7.79 8.73 20.44
C VAL A 124 -8.00 10.07 21.13
N THR A 125 -6.90 10.67 21.59
CA THR A 125 -6.93 12.05 22.08
C THR A 125 -7.06 13.04 20.91
N ASP A 126 -7.46 14.28 21.21
CA ASP A 126 -7.55 15.33 20.19
C ASP A 126 -6.19 15.61 19.55
N GLU A 127 -5.11 15.57 20.34
CA GLU A 127 -3.75 15.78 19.87
C GLU A 127 -3.32 14.66 18.90
N GLN A 128 -3.51 13.39 19.27
CA GLN A 128 -3.22 12.25 18.40
C GLN A 128 -4.02 12.31 17.10
N ALA A 129 -5.30 12.66 17.17
CA ALA A 129 -6.14 12.80 15.97
C ALA A 129 -5.61 13.90 15.04
N LYS A 130 -5.20 15.06 15.59
CA LYS A 130 -4.61 16.15 14.79
C LYS A 130 -3.27 15.78 14.17
N ILE A 131 -2.38 15.14 14.93
CA ILE A 131 -1.09 14.65 14.41
C ILE A 131 -1.32 13.68 13.25
N PHE A 132 -2.29 12.78 13.41
CA PHE A 132 -2.61 11.79 12.40
C PHE A 132 -3.19 12.41 11.13
N VAL A 133 -4.13 13.34 11.27
CA VAL A 133 -4.71 14.07 10.12
C VAL A 133 -3.65 14.88 9.39
N LYS A 134 -2.76 15.59 10.11
CA LYS A 134 -1.66 16.34 9.49
C LYS A 134 -0.75 15.42 8.68
N TRP A 135 -0.45 14.23 9.20
CA TRP A 135 0.31 13.23 8.46
C TRP A 135 -0.45 12.78 7.19
N ILE A 136 -1.73 12.44 7.27
CA ILE A 136 -2.56 12.08 6.10
C ILE A 136 -2.51 13.18 5.04
N LEU A 137 -2.74 14.43 5.43
CA LEU A 137 -2.75 15.57 4.51
C LEU A 137 -1.38 15.92 3.93
N SER A 138 -0.30 15.43 4.56
CA SER A 138 1.07 15.58 4.05
C SER A 138 1.45 14.53 3.01
N LEU A 139 0.65 13.47 2.84
CA LEU A 139 0.93 12.42 1.88
C LEU A 139 0.87 12.97 0.44
N PRO A 140 1.67 12.41 -0.49
CA PRO A 140 1.57 12.77 -1.89
C PRO A 140 0.13 12.57 -2.38
N PRO A 141 -0.47 13.56 -3.07
CA PRO A 141 -1.76 13.39 -3.69
C PRO A 141 -1.68 12.31 -4.79
N LEU A 142 -2.82 11.74 -5.14
CA LEU A 142 -2.95 10.89 -6.30
C LEU A 142 -2.69 11.69 -7.57
N GLU A 143 -2.17 11.01 -8.58
CA GLU A 143 -1.91 11.57 -9.91
C GLU A 143 -2.70 10.82 -10.98
N GLY A 144 -2.83 11.45 -12.15
CA GLY A 144 -3.40 10.83 -13.35
C GLY A 144 -4.84 10.37 -13.22
N GLU A 145 -5.16 9.22 -13.83
CA GLU A 145 -6.52 8.65 -13.89
C GLU A 145 -7.12 8.39 -12.50
N ALA A 146 -6.29 8.00 -11.52
CA ALA A 146 -6.74 7.75 -10.15
C ALA A 146 -7.22 9.03 -9.43
N ALA A 147 -6.58 10.17 -9.70
CA ALA A 147 -7.01 11.47 -9.19
C ALA A 147 -8.31 11.95 -9.86
N ASN A 148 -8.41 11.77 -11.18
CA ASN A 148 -9.58 12.19 -11.97
C ASN A 148 -10.82 11.34 -11.72
N SER A 149 -10.63 10.11 -11.23
CA SER A 149 -11.69 9.16 -10.94
C SER A 149 -12.02 9.09 -9.45
N LEU A 150 -11.50 10.02 -8.64
CA LEU A 150 -11.90 10.12 -7.25
C LEU A 150 -13.43 10.18 -7.17
N PRO A 151 -14.06 9.47 -6.23
CA PRO A 151 -15.45 9.70 -5.93
C PRO A 151 -15.55 11.10 -5.30
N LEU A 152 -15.62 12.10 -6.17
CA LEU A 152 -15.78 13.48 -5.78
C LEU A 152 -17.15 13.57 -5.12
N THR A 153 -17.17 14.00 -3.86
CA THR A 153 -18.37 14.64 -3.35
C THR A 153 -18.63 15.88 -4.15
N LYS A 154 -19.92 16.18 -4.34
CA LYS A 154 -20.34 17.52 -4.72
C LYS A 154 -19.96 18.55 -3.66
#